data_AF-A0A7K9Y115-F1
#
_entry.id   AF-A0A7K9Y115-F1
#
_cell.length_a   1.000
_cell.length_b   1.000
_cell.length_c   1.000
_cell.angle_alpha   90.00
_cell.angle_beta   90.00
_cell.angle_gamma   90.00
#
_symmetry.space_group_name_H-M   'P 1'
#
loop_
_entity.id
_entity.type
_entity.pdbx_description
1 polymer ?
#
loop_
_entity_poly.entity_id
_entity_poly.type
_entity_poly.pdbx_seq_one_letter_code
_entity_poly.pdbx_strand_id
1 'polypeptide(L)'
;MPPTEENLKELCNPAVLQRLLKTKRLPILWLVLRGLDLLSQRPEMAREIRALVPGCMQTLPFTNVHIALKLLDIFRNMLNHLGKRDASSFALRLCEKLLPLFSHVSCEVRERSILLFKDLMEAVVWWHRGSMKENVRRGLVPLLFRMSDEIPSVAQASRKALMACAKFLKWKELTHQAQEVCKHGIMKCLMQQSRRRVERHLWQSLPYLKNSQAALRHSAAEFIGLAVRHCWDQSEEKLNEICSALKTVEDDAHPPVPSLATELILMLRQRRRQTASSRHWLAALCCWPC
;
A
#
# COMPACT_ATOMS: atom_id res chain seq x y z
N MET A 1 19.26 28.45 -30.13
CA MET A 1 19.76 29.60 -29.33
C MET A 1 20.04 29.10 -27.92
N PRO A 2 21.21 29.42 -27.33
CA PRO A 2 21.43 29.19 -25.91
C PRO A 2 20.45 30.05 -25.08
N PRO A 3 19.96 29.56 -23.95
CA PRO A 3 19.07 30.33 -23.08
C PRO A 3 19.82 31.56 -22.52
N THR A 4 19.16 32.72 -22.50
CA THR A 4 19.68 33.94 -21.88
C THR A 4 19.76 33.78 -20.36
N GLU A 5 20.65 34.53 -19.72
CA GLU A 5 20.83 34.49 -18.26
C GLU A 5 19.55 34.85 -17.48
N GLU A 6 18.74 35.74 -18.06
CA GLU A 6 17.42 36.12 -17.55
C GLU A 6 16.42 34.95 -17.61
N ASN A 7 16.37 34.23 -18.74
CA ASN A 7 15.54 33.03 -18.88
C ASN A 7 15.96 31.93 -17.90
N LEU A 8 17.26 31.81 -17.61
CA LEU A 8 17.77 30.86 -16.61
C LEU A 8 17.33 31.24 -15.19
N LYS A 9 17.39 32.53 -14.83
CA LYS A 9 16.91 33.02 -13.52
C LYS A 9 15.40 32.82 -13.35
N GLU A 10 14.60 33.08 -14.38
CA GLU A 10 13.16 32.81 -14.35
C GLU A 10 12.83 31.31 -14.21
N LEU A 11 13.55 30.44 -14.93
CA LEU A 11 13.35 28.98 -14.84
C LEU A 11 13.79 28.41 -13.49
N CYS A 12 14.78 29.03 -12.83
CA CYS A 12 15.20 28.69 -11.48
C CYS A 12 14.26 29.22 -10.39
N ASN A 13 13.21 29.99 -10.74
CA ASN A 13 12.23 30.47 -9.78
C ASN A 13 11.42 29.29 -9.21
N PRO A 14 11.42 29.06 -7.88
CA PRO A 14 10.69 27.96 -7.26
C PRO A 14 9.18 27.96 -7.58
N ALA A 15 8.57 29.13 -7.74
CA ALA A 15 7.15 29.24 -8.08
C ALA A 15 6.85 28.74 -9.51
N VAL A 16 7.74 29.06 -10.45
CA VAL A 16 7.66 28.58 -11.84
C VAL A 16 7.81 27.06 -11.87
N LEU A 17 8.83 26.52 -11.19
CA LEU A 17 9.04 25.07 -11.09
C LEU A 17 7.85 24.35 -10.45
N GLN A 18 7.25 24.92 -9.39
CA GLN A 18 6.01 24.39 -8.79
C GLN A 18 4.85 24.34 -9.78
N ARG A 19 4.70 25.37 -10.62
CA ARG A 19 3.66 25.39 -11.65
C ARG A 19 3.92 24.33 -12.72
N LEU A 20 5.18 24.16 -13.13
CA LEU A 20 5.56 23.15 -14.11
C LEU A 20 5.38 21.72 -13.59
N LEU A 21 5.60 21.45 -12.30
CA LEU A 21 5.32 20.15 -11.67
C LEU A 21 3.83 19.76 -11.73
N LYS A 22 2.94 20.74 -11.88
CA LYS A 22 1.48 20.54 -12.02
C LYS A 22 1.03 20.41 -13.48
N THR A 23 1.94 20.49 -14.45
CA THR A 23 1.58 20.38 -15.87
C THR A 23 1.18 18.96 -16.25
N LYS A 24 0.23 18.82 -17.19
CA LYS A 24 -0.12 17.53 -17.79
C LYS A 24 0.78 17.15 -18.97
N ARG A 25 1.65 18.06 -19.42
CA ARG A 25 2.57 17.84 -20.55
C ARG A 25 3.76 17.00 -20.11
N LEU A 26 3.71 15.68 -20.37
CA LEU A 26 4.73 14.71 -19.93
C LEU A 26 6.18 15.10 -20.30
N PRO A 27 6.49 15.62 -21.51
CA PRO A 27 7.86 16.00 -21.85
C PRO A 27 8.40 17.13 -20.98
N ILE A 28 7.57 18.15 -20.70
CA ILE A 28 7.96 19.28 -19.84
C ILE A 28 8.16 18.80 -18.41
N LEU A 29 7.22 18.01 -17.91
CA LEU A 29 7.30 17.43 -16.57
C LEU A 29 8.56 16.57 -16.42
N TRP A 30 8.89 15.75 -17.42
CA TRP A 30 10.09 14.92 -17.42
C TRP A 30 11.37 15.77 -17.38
N LEU A 31 11.46 16.85 -18.16
CA LEU A 31 12.63 17.75 -18.14
C LEU A 31 12.82 18.39 -16.76
N VAL A 32 11.74 18.88 -16.16
CA VAL A 32 11.78 19.47 -14.81
C VAL A 32 12.25 18.44 -13.80
N LEU A 33 11.68 17.24 -13.80
CA LEU A 33 12.07 16.18 -12.88
C LEU A 33 13.50 15.69 -13.11
N ARG A 34 13.98 15.65 -14.35
CA ARG A 34 15.37 15.33 -14.64
C ARG A 34 16.32 16.36 -14.03
N GLY A 35 15.99 17.65 -14.12
CA GLY A 35 16.73 18.71 -13.44
C GLY A 35 16.71 18.54 -11.92
N LEU A 36 15.54 18.28 -11.34
CA LEU A 36 15.38 18.08 -9.90
C LEU A 36 16.10 16.82 -9.38
N ASP A 37 16.13 15.74 -10.16
CA ASP A 37 16.88 14.53 -9.84
C ASP A 37 18.38 14.86 -9.70
N LEU A 38 18.97 15.52 -10.70
CA LEU A 38 20.37 15.95 -10.67
C LEU A 38 20.68 16.88 -9.48
N LEU A 39 19.78 17.82 -9.18
CA LEU A 39 19.93 18.71 -8.02
C LEU A 39 19.82 17.93 -6.71
N SER A 40 18.86 17.01 -6.61
CA SER A 40 18.62 16.25 -5.38
C SER A 40 19.80 15.39 -4.95
N GLN A 41 20.67 14.99 -5.88
CA GLN A 41 21.87 14.18 -5.59
C GLN A 41 22.94 14.93 -4.78
N ARG A 42 22.86 16.27 -4.69
CA ARG A 42 23.82 17.09 -3.93
C ARG A 42 23.19 17.55 -2.61
N PRO A 43 23.84 17.36 -1.45
CA PRO A 43 23.24 17.69 -0.16
C PRO A 43 22.78 19.15 -0.02
N GLU A 44 23.56 20.11 -0.53
CA GLU A 44 23.21 21.53 -0.45
C GLU A 44 21.97 21.82 -1.29
N MET A 45 21.95 21.32 -2.53
CA MET A 45 20.87 21.56 -3.48
C MET A 45 19.58 20.83 -3.08
N ALA A 46 19.67 19.63 -2.49
CA ALA A 46 18.52 18.93 -1.93
C ALA A 46 17.77 19.78 -0.89
N ARG A 47 18.50 20.54 -0.07
CA ARG A 47 17.88 21.44 0.91
C ARG A 47 17.21 22.63 0.25
N GLU A 48 17.80 23.18 -0.82
CA GLU A 48 17.20 24.29 -1.57
C GLU A 48 15.89 23.88 -2.26
N ILE A 49 15.85 22.71 -2.89
CA ILE A 49 14.66 22.25 -3.62
C ILE A 49 13.55 21.69 -2.71
N ARG A 50 13.73 21.69 -1.38
CA ARG A 50 12.74 21.16 -0.43
C ARG A 50 11.35 21.78 -0.57
N ALA A 51 11.29 23.05 -1.01
CA ALA A 51 10.03 23.77 -1.24
C ALA A 51 9.21 23.19 -2.42
N LEU A 52 9.86 22.46 -3.32
CA LEU A 52 9.24 21.86 -4.51
C LEU A 52 8.67 20.45 -4.23
N VAL A 53 9.12 19.82 -3.15
CA VAL A 53 8.72 18.46 -2.76
C VAL A 53 7.21 18.24 -2.70
N PRO A 54 6.39 19.15 -2.12
CA PRO A 54 4.93 18.97 -2.12
C PRO A 54 4.34 18.88 -3.53
N GLY A 55 4.90 19.62 -4.50
CA GLY A 55 4.52 19.54 -5.91
C GLY A 55 4.83 18.16 -6.49
N CYS A 56 6.04 17.65 -6.25
CA CYS A 56 6.45 16.31 -6.67
C CYS A 56 5.54 15.21 -6.12
N MET A 57 5.12 15.31 -4.84
CA MET A 57 4.21 14.33 -4.23
C MET A 57 2.81 14.34 -4.87
N GLN A 58 2.33 15.49 -5.34
CA GLN A 58 1.03 15.60 -6.00
C GLN A 58 1.03 14.97 -7.40
N THR A 59 2.19 14.93 -8.07
CA THR A 59 2.34 14.31 -9.39
C THR A 59 2.23 12.78 -9.32
N LEU A 60 2.74 12.16 -8.25
CA LEU A 60 2.91 10.71 -8.08
C LEU A 60 1.70 9.82 -8.47
N PRO A 61 0.43 10.18 -8.17
CA PRO A 61 -0.73 9.32 -8.45
C PRO A 61 -1.11 9.18 -9.93
N PHE A 62 -0.67 10.09 -10.81
CA PHE A 62 -1.13 10.17 -12.22
C PHE A 62 -0.02 9.90 -13.24
N THR A 63 0.98 9.11 -12.85
CA THR A 63 2.29 9.23 -13.45
C THR A 63 2.69 8.04 -14.34
N ASN A 64 3.24 8.34 -15.53
CA ASN A 64 3.93 7.37 -16.40
C ASN A 64 5.15 6.75 -15.67
N VAL A 65 5.46 5.47 -15.96
CA VAL A 65 6.61 4.72 -15.41
C VAL A 65 7.88 5.56 -15.23
N HIS A 66 8.36 6.26 -16.27
CA HIS A 66 9.63 7.00 -16.21
C HIS A 66 9.60 8.17 -15.23
N ILE A 67 8.47 8.87 -15.16
CA ILE A 67 8.26 10.00 -14.25
C ILE A 67 8.13 9.46 -12.82
N ALA A 68 7.49 8.30 -12.62
CA ALA A 68 7.34 7.69 -11.30
C ALA A 68 8.72 7.28 -10.74
N LEU A 69 9.55 6.65 -11.56
CA LEU A 69 10.91 6.29 -11.18
C LEU A 69 11.74 7.52 -10.83
N LYS A 70 11.63 8.60 -11.60
CA LYS A 70 12.33 9.86 -11.32
C LYS A 70 11.88 10.51 -10.02
N LEU A 71 10.58 10.51 -9.75
CA LEU A 71 10.06 10.99 -8.46
C LEU A 71 10.58 10.15 -7.29
N LEU A 72 10.61 8.81 -7.42
CA LEU A 72 11.15 7.91 -6.40
C LEU A 72 12.64 8.17 -6.15
N ASP A 73 13.43 8.41 -7.21
CA ASP A 73 14.86 8.75 -7.10
C ASP A 73 15.05 10.07 -6.34
N ILE A 74 14.31 11.12 -6.73
CA ILE A 74 14.31 12.41 -6.03
C ILE A 74 13.96 12.21 -4.55
N PHE A 75 12.88 11.49 -4.25
CA PHE A 75 12.45 11.27 -2.87
C PHE A 75 13.47 10.53 -2.03
N ARG A 76 14.16 9.55 -2.61
CA ARG A 76 15.24 8.83 -1.93
C ARG A 76 16.42 9.75 -1.62
N ASN A 77 16.84 10.56 -2.60
CA ASN A 77 17.91 11.53 -2.41
C ASN A 77 17.55 12.57 -1.34
N MET A 78 16.32 13.08 -1.37
CA MET A 78 15.79 13.98 -0.35
C MET A 78 15.82 13.33 1.05
N LEU A 79 15.39 12.08 1.18
CA LEU A 79 15.42 11.36 2.45
C LEU A 79 16.85 11.25 3.02
N ASN A 80 17.84 11.04 2.15
CA ASN A 80 19.24 10.83 2.53
C ASN A 80 19.98 12.14 2.87
N HIS A 81 19.59 13.26 2.28
CA HIS A 81 20.32 14.53 2.43
C HIS A 81 19.66 15.53 3.38
N LEU A 82 18.38 15.37 3.68
CA LEU A 82 17.69 16.18 4.67
C LEU A 82 18.20 15.88 6.09
N GLY A 83 18.26 16.92 6.94
CA GLY A 83 18.54 16.73 8.35
C GLY A 83 17.47 15.86 9.02
N LYS A 84 17.82 15.16 10.09
CA LYS A 84 16.99 14.14 10.75
C LYS A 84 15.53 14.57 11.01
N ARG A 85 15.31 15.82 11.45
CA ARG A 85 13.96 16.37 11.70
C ARG A 85 13.17 16.58 10.41
N ASP A 86 13.82 17.09 9.37
CA ASP A 86 13.21 17.36 8.07
C ASP A 86 12.93 16.05 7.32
N ALA A 87 13.87 15.11 7.34
CA ALA A 87 13.73 13.77 6.78
C ALA A 87 12.54 13.03 7.43
N SER A 88 12.40 13.13 8.76
CA SER A 88 11.25 12.53 9.44
C SER A 88 9.92 13.17 9.06
N SER A 89 9.87 14.51 8.94
CA SER A 89 8.64 15.21 8.53
C SER A 89 8.28 14.94 7.07
N PHE A 90 9.29 14.79 6.22
CA PHE A 90 9.15 14.34 4.83
C PHE A 90 8.63 12.90 4.75
N ALA A 91 9.21 11.98 5.52
CA ALA A 91 8.79 10.58 5.56
C ALA A 91 7.33 10.41 5.99
N LEU A 92 6.85 11.19 6.97
CA LEU A 92 5.44 11.17 7.38
C LEU A 92 4.50 11.53 6.22
N ARG A 93 4.84 12.55 5.43
CA ARG A 93 4.03 12.99 4.28
C ARG A 93 4.08 12.02 3.12
N LEU A 94 5.24 11.38 2.89
CA LEU A 94 5.43 10.49 1.74
C LEU A 94 4.85 9.09 1.97
N CYS A 95 4.86 8.60 3.22
CA CYS A 95 4.53 7.21 3.56
C CYS A 95 3.20 6.72 2.97
N GLU A 96 2.12 7.49 3.14
CA GLU A 96 0.82 7.14 2.56
C GLU A 96 0.81 7.17 1.03
N LYS A 97 1.53 8.14 0.43
CA LYS A 97 1.55 8.34 -1.03
C LYS A 97 2.27 7.22 -1.77
N LEU A 98 3.13 6.45 -1.09
CA LEU A 98 3.79 5.29 -1.70
C LEU A 98 2.90 4.05 -1.78
N LEU A 99 1.91 3.91 -0.90
CA LEU A 99 1.10 2.67 -0.81
C LEU A 99 0.44 2.26 -2.14
N PRO A 100 -0.14 3.18 -2.94
CA PRO A 100 -0.71 2.80 -4.23
C PRO A 100 0.32 2.25 -5.23
N LEU A 101 1.59 2.67 -5.14
CA LEU A 101 2.64 2.24 -6.06
C LEU A 101 3.05 0.78 -5.88
N PHE A 102 2.70 0.16 -4.75
CA PHE A 102 2.93 -1.26 -4.54
C PHE A 102 2.11 -2.12 -5.49
N SER A 103 1.06 -1.56 -6.09
CA SER A 103 0.25 -2.22 -7.12
C SER A 103 0.43 -1.64 -8.51
N HIS A 104 1.51 -0.90 -8.74
CA HIS A 104 1.83 -0.36 -10.04
C HIS A 104 2.14 -1.48 -11.06
N VAL A 105 1.80 -1.24 -12.34
CA VAL A 105 1.98 -2.21 -13.43
C VAL A 105 3.47 -2.54 -13.67
N SER A 106 4.35 -1.53 -13.63
CA SER A 106 5.80 -1.71 -13.73
C SER A 106 6.38 -2.32 -12.44
N CYS A 107 7.10 -3.43 -12.58
CA CYS A 107 7.81 -4.10 -11.49
C CYS A 107 8.87 -3.21 -10.85
N GLU A 108 9.58 -2.40 -11.63
CA GLU A 108 10.61 -1.49 -11.13
C GLU A 108 10.02 -0.41 -10.22
N VAL A 109 8.85 0.13 -10.57
CA VAL A 109 8.12 1.09 -9.73
C VAL A 109 7.66 0.41 -8.43
N ARG A 110 7.15 -0.82 -8.49
CA ARG A 110 6.79 -1.59 -7.29
C ARG A 110 8.01 -1.78 -6.39
N GLU A 111 9.10 -2.27 -6.94
CA GLU A 111 10.34 -2.54 -6.19
C GLU A 111 10.87 -1.28 -5.51
N ARG A 112 11.11 -0.20 -6.28
CA ARG A 112 11.69 1.04 -5.75
C ARG A 112 10.77 1.71 -4.72
N SER A 113 9.46 1.70 -4.94
CA SER A 113 8.52 2.28 -3.98
C SER A 113 8.45 1.48 -2.67
N ILE A 114 8.50 0.15 -2.73
CA ILE A 114 8.53 -0.72 -1.56
C ILE A 114 9.82 -0.54 -0.77
N LEU A 115 10.98 -0.47 -1.44
CA LEU A 115 12.27 -0.21 -0.79
C LEU A 115 12.30 1.19 -0.17
N LEU A 116 11.80 2.21 -0.87
CA LEU A 116 11.72 3.56 -0.30
C LEU A 116 10.81 3.58 0.93
N PHE A 117 9.66 2.89 0.89
CA PHE A 117 8.76 2.77 2.05
C PHE A 117 9.46 2.15 3.25
N LYS A 118 10.28 1.10 3.05
CA LYS A 118 11.14 0.54 4.10
C LYS A 118 12.07 1.62 4.68
N ASP A 119 12.77 2.35 3.83
CA ASP A 119 13.74 3.39 4.25
C ASP A 119 13.06 4.54 5.02
N LEU A 120 11.80 4.86 4.70
CA LEU A 120 11.02 5.84 5.48
C LEU A 120 10.91 5.44 6.96
N MET A 121 10.83 4.15 7.28
CA MET A 121 10.69 3.68 8.67
C MET A 121 11.95 3.92 9.49
N GLU A 122 13.10 3.93 8.84
CA GLU A 122 14.42 4.17 9.44
C GLU A 122 14.66 5.67 9.64
N ALA A 123 14.09 6.52 8.78
CA ALA A 123 14.21 7.97 8.85
C ALA A 123 13.34 8.65 9.93
N VAL A 124 12.30 7.98 10.45
CA VAL A 124 11.37 8.59 11.39
C VAL A 124 11.90 8.62 12.83
N VAL A 125 11.99 9.83 13.40
CA VAL A 125 12.35 10.07 14.80
C VAL A 125 11.28 9.57 15.76
N TRP A 126 11.67 9.24 17.00
CA TRP A 126 10.82 8.52 17.95
C TRP A 126 9.48 9.22 18.24
N TRP A 127 9.46 10.54 18.42
CA TRP A 127 8.23 11.30 18.71
C TRP A 127 7.27 11.37 17.52
N HIS A 128 7.75 11.15 16.28
CA HIS A 128 6.90 11.04 15.09
C HIS A 128 6.42 9.62 14.79
N ARG A 129 6.96 8.60 15.48
CA ARG A 129 6.59 7.20 15.19
C ARG A 129 5.11 6.94 15.40
N GLY A 130 4.50 7.57 16.41
CA GLY A 130 3.06 7.46 16.69
C GLY A 130 2.20 7.78 15.47
N SER A 131 2.46 8.93 14.83
CA SER A 131 1.74 9.41 13.66
C SER A 131 1.93 8.51 12.44
N MET A 132 3.07 7.82 12.32
CA MET A 132 3.34 6.95 11.18
C MET A 132 2.69 5.58 11.29
N LYS A 133 2.40 5.09 12.52
CA LYS A 133 1.98 3.69 12.75
C LYS A 133 0.82 3.25 11.87
N GLU A 134 -0.14 4.14 11.62
CA GLU A 134 -1.31 3.77 10.83
C GLU A 134 -0.98 3.54 9.35
N ASN A 135 -0.13 4.39 8.77
CA ASN A 135 0.33 4.19 7.40
C ASN A 135 1.22 2.94 7.28
N VAL A 136 2.05 2.65 8.31
CA VAL A 136 2.81 1.38 8.37
C VAL A 136 1.86 0.18 8.37
N ARG A 137 0.78 0.21 9.16
CA ARG A 137 -0.21 -0.88 9.19
C ARG A 137 -0.93 -1.05 7.86
N ARG A 138 -1.27 0.04 7.17
CA ARG A 138 -1.87 0.01 5.82
C ARG A 138 -0.92 -0.58 4.78
N GLY A 139 0.39 -0.60 5.03
CA GLY A 139 1.35 -1.29 4.17
C GLY A 139 1.36 -2.81 4.33
N LEU A 140 0.89 -3.36 5.45
CA LEU A 140 1.11 -4.77 5.79
C LEU A 140 0.46 -5.76 4.81
N VAL A 141 -0.82 -5.56 4.47
CA VAL A 141 -1.56 -6.45 3.54
C VAL A 141 -0.99 -6.40 2.12
N PRO A 142 -0.77 -5.20 1.52
CA PRO A 142 -0.10 -5.10 0.23
C PRO A 142 1.26 -5.80 0.20
N LEU A 143 2.07 -5.62 1.25
CA LEU A 143 3.40 -6.24 1.34
C LEU A 143 3.30 -7.76 1.49
N LEU A 144 2.38 -8.27 2.32
CA LEU A 144 2.13 -9.71 2.46
C LEU A 144 1.85 -10.34 1.08
N PHE A 145 0.95 -9.77 0.29
CA PHE A 145 0.65 -10.33 -1.03
C PHE A 145 1.79 -10.18 -2.01
N ARG A 146 2.53 -9.07 -1.97
CA ARG A 146 3.70 -8.85 -2.82
C ARG A 146 4.89 -9.75 -2.46
N MET A 147 4.90 -10.45 -1.33
CA MET A 147 5.88 -11.53 -1.09
C MET A 147 5.68 -12.72 -2.05
N SER A 148 4.52 -12.82 -2.69
CA SER A 148 4.20 -13.80 -3.74
C SER A 148 4.32 -13.22 -5.15
N ASP A 149 4.94 -12.03 -5.33
CA ASP A 149 5.09 -11.43 -6.67
C ASP A 149 5.94 -12.35 -7.57
N GLU A 150 5.52 -12.52 -8.82
CA GLU A 150 6.23 -13.32 -9.81
C GLU A 150 7.62 -12.78 -10.12
N ILE A 151 7.86 -11.48 -9.87
CA ILE A 151 9.17 -10.85 -10.01
C ILE A 151 9.96 -11.01 -8.70
N PRO A 152 11.08 -11.77 -8.69
CA PRO A 152 11.79 -12.08 -7.45
C PRO A 152 12.32 -10.86 -6.69
N SER A 153 12.75 -9.82 -7.40
CA SER A 153 13.25 -8.58 -6.78
C SER A 153 12.13 -7.85 -6.01
N VAL A 154 10.91 -7.82 -6.55
CA VAL A 154 9.73 -7.25 -5.89
C VAL A 154 9.35 -8.06 -4.66
N ALA A 155 9.33 -9.39 -4.78
CA ALA A 155 9.04 -10.28 -3.65
C ALA A 155 10.02 -10.09 -2.49
N GLN A 156 11.32 -9.98 -2.82
CA GLN A 156 12.37 -9.76 -1.83
C GLN A 156 12.31 -8.35 -1.22
N ALA A 157 12.03 -7.31 -2.02
CA ALA A 157 11.77 -5.97 -1.51
C ALA A 157 10.59 -5.97 -0.53
N SER A 158 9.51 -6.69 -0.87
CA SER A 158 8.32 -6.78 -0.04
C SER A 158 8.61 -7.45 1.30
N ARG A 159 9.36 -8.56 1.30
CA ARG A 159 9.81 -9.22 2.54
C ARG A 159 10.61 -8.27 3.42
N LYS A 160 11.60 -7.56 2.87
CA LYS A 160 12.42 -6.60 3.62
C LYS A 160 11.56 -5.48 4.21
N ALA A 161 10.62 -4.94 3.44
CA ALA A 161 9.71 -3.90 3.91
C ALA A 161 8.74 -4.41 4.98
N LEU A 162 8.23 -5.64 4.87
CA LEU A 162 7.37 -6.25 5.88
C LEU A 162 8.12 -6.44 7.20
N MET A 163 9.37 -6.92 7.15
CA MET A 163 10.24 -7.01 8.33
C MET A 163 10.48 -5.63 8.97
N ALA A 164 10.74 -4.59 8.16
CA ALA A 164 10.89 -3.23 8.66
C ALA A 164 9.59 -2.72 9.32
N CYS A 165 8.42 -3.00 8.74
CA CYS A 165 7.13 -2.69 9.34
C CYS A 165 6.94 -3.39 10.69
N ALA A 166 7.26 -4.68 10.77
CA ALA A 166 7.14 -5.48 11.99
C ALA A 166 8.03 -4.93 13.12
N LYS A 167 9.31 -4.66 12.80
CA LYS A 167 10.26 -3.99 13.71
C LYS A 167 9.76 -2.60 14.11
N PHE A 168 9.21 -1.85 13.15
CA PHE A 168 8.71 -0.51 13.40
C PHE A 168 7.53 -0.51 14.40
N LEU A 169 6.63 -1.47 14.23
CA LEU A 169 5.45 -1.66 15.09
C LEU A 169 5.79 -2.39 16.40
N LYS A 170 7.04 -2.85 16.59
CA LYS A 170 7.51 -3.68 17.72
C LYS A 170 6.74 -5.00 17.84
N TRP A 171 6.41 -5.62 16.71
CA TRP A 171 5.71 -6.90 16.64
C TRP A 171 6.71 -8.06 16.45
N LYS A 172 7.09 -8.67 17.56
CA LYS A 172 8.10 -9.75 17.60
C LYS A 172 7.69 -10.95 16.75
N GLU A 173 6.47 -11.44 16.94
CA GLU A 173 5.96 -12.61 16.21
C GLU A 173 5.91 -12.35 14.69
N LEU A 174 5.38 -11.20 14.26
CA LEU A 174 5.40 -10.84 12.84
C LEU A 174 6.83 -10.74 12.28
N THR A 175 7.77 -10.27 13.08
CA THR A 175 9.19 -10.17 12.67
C THR A 175 9.76 -11.57 12.43
N HIS A 176 9.50 -12.51 13.33
CA HIS A 176 9.92 -13.91 13.20
C HIS A 176 9.29 -14.56 11.97
N GLN A 177 7.98 -14.47 11.79
CA GLN A 177 7.29 -15.07 10.65
C GLN A 177 7.74 -14.46 9.29
N ALA A 178 8.05 -13.16 9.25
CA ALA A 178 8.61 -12.52 8.05
C ALA A 178 10.06 -12.93 7.76
N GLN A 179 10.84 -13.22 8.80
CA GLN A 179 12.19 -13.75 8.66
C GLN A 179 12.17 -15.19 8.11
N GLU A 180 11.26 -16.04 8.58
CA GLU A 180 11.10 -17.42 8.10
C GLU A 180 10.32 -17.54 6.78
N VAL A 181 9.90 -16.41 6.18
CA VAL A 181 9.07 -16.38 4.95
C VAL A 181 7.74 -17.14 5.11
N CYS A 182 7.27 -17.28 6.34
CA CYS A 182 6.07 -18.03 6.67
C CYS A 182 4.81 -17.16 6.44
N LYS A 183 4.26 -17.20 5.23
CA LYS A 183 3.07 -16.41 4.84
C LYS A 183 1.89 -16.68 5.75
N HIS A 184 1.59 -17.96 6.02
CA HIS A 184 0.49 -18.34 6.92
C HIS A 184 0.67 -17.78 8.34
N GLY A 185 1.90 -17.81 8.86
CA GLY A 185 2.24 -17.21 10.15
C GLY A 185 2.00 -15.71 10.16
N ILE A 186 2.39 -15.00 9.10
CA ILE A 186 2.10 -13.57 8.92
C ILE A 186 0.58 -13.32 8.90
N MET A 187 -0.20 -14.11 8.14
CA MET A 187 -1.65 -14.00 8.09
C MET A 187 -2.27 -14.15 9.49
N LYS A 188 -1.84 -15.17 10.25
CA LYS A 188 -2.26 -15.36 11.65
C LYS A 188 -1.91 -14.17 12.53
N CYS A 189 -0.71 -13.60 12.41
CA CYS A 189 -0.33 -12.38 13.15
C CYS A 189 -1.29 -11.21 12.86
N LEU A 190 -1.72 -11.05 11.60
CA LEU A 190 -2.67 -10.01 11.22
C LEU A 190 -4.08 -10.28 11.78
N MET A 191 -4.47 -11.54 11.96
CA MET A 191 -5.75 -11.92 12.59
C MET A 191 -5.79 -11.62 14.09
N GLN A 192 -4.64 -11.61 14.79
CA GLN A 192 -4.58 -11.29 16.23
C GLN A 192 -4.88 -9.80 16.54
N GLN A 193 -5.11 -8.97 15.53
CA GLN A 193 -5.52 -7.58 15.73
C GLN A 193 -6.99 -7.48 16.16
N SER A 194 -7.37 -6.29 16.67
CA SER A 194 -8.78 -5.96 16.92
C SER A 194 -9.65 -6.22 15.68
N ARG A 195 -10.88 -6.71 15.86
CA ARG A 195 -11.84 -7.00 14.77
C ARG A 195 -11.91 -5.89 13.71
N ARG A 196 -12.05 -4.62 14.12
CA ARG A 196 -12.09 -3.45 13.22
C ARG A 196 -10.88 -3.34 12.28
N ARG A 197 -9.70 -3.78 12.73
CA ARG A 197 -8.47 -3.76 11.91
C ARG A 197 -8.40 -4.95 10.98
N VAL A 198 -8.80 -6.14 11.43
CA VAL A 198 -8.91 -7.32 10.58
C VAL A 198 -9.91 -7.06 9.45
N GLU A 199 -11.03 -6.42 9.75
CA GLU A 199 -12.01 -6.00 8.75
C GLU A 199 -11.40 -5.02 7.74
N ARG A 200 -10.63 -4.01 8.18
CA ARG A 200 -9.93 -3.10 7.25
C ARG A 200 -8.96 -3.85 6.34
N HIS A 201 -8.25 -4.83 6.88
CA HIS A 201 -7.33 -5.67 6.10
C HIS A 201 -8.08 -6.52 5.07
N LEU A 202 -9.26 -7.04 5.43
CA LEU A 202 -10.14 -7.77 4.51
C LEU A 202 -10.53 -6.87 3.33
N TRP A 203 -11.02 -5.66 3.61
CA TRP A 203 -11.40 -4.71 2.55
C TRP A 203 -10.22 -4.33 1.65
N GLN A 204 -9.05 -4.14 2.24
CA GLN A 204 -7.81 -3.90 1.50
C GLN A 204 -7.42 -5.09 0.59
N SER A 205 -7.88 -6.30 0.90
CA SER A 205 -7.55 -7.52 0.15
C SER A 205 -8.42 -7.75 -1.07
N LEU A 206 -9.66 -7.25 -1.10
CA LEU A 206 -10.59 -7.52 -2.21
C LEU A 206 -10.04 -7.14 -3.59
N PRO A 207 -9.37 -5.99 -3.79
CA PRO A 207 -8.82 -5.63 -5.11
C PRO A 207 -7.79 -6.63 -5.64
N TYR A 208 -7.11 -7.38 -4.77
CA TYR A 208 -6.11 -8.37 -5.18
C TYR A 208 -6.71 -9.63 -5.78
N LEU A 209 -8.02 -9.89 -5.62
CA LEU A 209 -8.72 -10.96 -6.33
C LEU A 209 -8.75 -10.71 -7.84
N LYS A 210 -8.58 -9.47 -8.30
CA LYS A 210 -8.55 -9.12 -9.73
C LYS A 210 -7.12 -8.89 -10.24
N ASN A 211 -6.10 -9.27 -9.47
CA ASN A 211 -4.71 -9.06 -9.87
C ASN A 211 -4.35 -9.95 -11.07
N SER A 212 -3.46 -9.51 -11.95
CA SER A 212 -3.02 -10.31 -13.09
C SER A 212 -2.25 -11.57 -12.66
N GLN A 213 -1.57 -11.54 -11.51
CA GLN A 213 -0.77 -12.65 -11.00
C GLN A 213 -1.60 -13.62 -10.15
N ALA A 214 -1.61 -14.90 -10.53
CA ALA A 214 -2.40 -15.93 -9.85
C ALA A 214 -1.99 -16.13 -8.38
N ALA A 215 -0.69 -16.04 -8.08
CA ALA A 215 -0.17 -16.20 -6.73
C ALA A 215 -0.71 -15.12 -5.76
N LEU A 216 -0.94 -13.90 -6.26
CA LEU A 216 -1.54 -12.81 -5.48
C LEU A 216 -3.03 -13.02 -5.27
N ARG A 217 -3.76 -13.46 -6.31
CA ARG A 217 -5.19 -13.79 -6.20
C ARG A 217 -5.43 -14.90 -5.17
N HIS A 218 -4.61 -15.97 -5.23
CA HIS A 218 -4.64 -17.06 -4.26
C HIS A 218 -4.38 -16.57 -2.83
N SER A 219 -3.30 -15.80 -2.63
CA SER A 219 -2.95 -15.27 -1.30
C SER A 219 -4.05 -14.36 -0.74
N ALA A 220 -4.72 -13.59 -1.60
CA ALA A 220 -5.84 -12.75 -1.22
C ALA A 220 -7.09 -13.56 -0.83
N ALA A 221 -7.46 -14.58 -1.61
CA ALA A 221 -8.57 -15.48 -1.31
C ALA A 221 -8.36 -16.20 0.04
N GLU A 222 -7.16 -16.72 0.28
CA GLU A 222 -6.77 -17.35 1.54
C GLU A 222 -6.93 -16.38 2.73
N PHE A 223 -6.39 -15.17 2.60
CA PHE A 223 -6.48 -14.15 3.65
C PHE A 223 -7.93 -13.72 3.92
N ILE A 224 -8.74 -13.51 2.88
CA ILE A 224 -10.16 -13.17 3.00
C ILE A 224 -10.90 -14.28 3.74
N GLY A 225 -10.62 -15.55 3.42
CA GLY A 225 -11.21 -16.69 4.11
C GLY A 225 -10.92 -16.69 5.60
N LEU A 226 -9.68 -16.44 6.00
CA LEU A 226 -9.29 -16.30 7.40
C LEU A 226 -9.99 -15.11 8.07
N ALA A 227 -10.01 -13.96 7.41
CA ALA A 227 -10.58 -12.73 7.95
C ALA A 227 -12.11 -12.80 8.12
N VAL A 228 -12.83 -13.42 7.18
CA VAL A 228 -14.28 -13.68 7.25
C VAL A 228 -14.61 -14.62 8.41
N ARG A 229 -13.79 -15.65 8.63
CA ARG A 229 -13.97 -16.56 9.77
C ARG A 229 -13.77 -15.83 11.10
N HIS A 230 -12.88 -14.83 11.13
CA HIS A 230 -12.58 -14.03 12.32
C HIS A 230 -13.57 -12.87 12.57
N CYS A 231 -14.13 -12.28 11.51
CA CYS A 231 -15.01 -11.11 11.59
C CYS A 231 -16.45 -11.50 11.23
N TRP A 232 -17.17 -12.07 12.20
CA TRP A 232 -18.52 -12.61 11.99
C TRP A 232 -19.64 -11.54 11.90
N ASP A 233 -19.49 -10.40 12.58
CA ASP A 233 -20.56 -9.41 12.75
C ASP A 233 -20.72 -8.45 11.55
N GLN A 234 -20.57 -8.94 10.32
CA GLN A 234 -20.71 -8.11 9.12
C GLN A 234 -22.19 -7.92 8.75
N SER A 235 -22.54 -6.72 8.27
CA SER A 235 -23.86 -6.48 7.70
C SER A 235 -24.07 -7.32 6.44
N GLU A 236 -25.32 -7.59 6.10
CA GLU A 236 -25.69 -8.36 4.91
C GLU A 236 -25.14 -7.73 3.62
N GLU A 237 -25.11 -6.41 3.56
CA GLU A 237 -24.49 -5.63 2.48
C GLU A 237 -23.01 -5.96 2.31
N LYS A 238 -22.24 -5.97 3.41
CA LYS A 238 -20.81 -6.28 3.39
C LYS A 238 -20.55 -7.73 2.96
N LEU A 239 -21.39 -8.66 3.42
CA LEU A 239 -21.31 -10.05 2.97
C LEU A 239 -21.59 -10.19 1.47
N ASN A 240 -22.57 -9.44 0.94
CA ASN A 240 -22.87 -9.42 -0.49
C ASN A 240 -21.70 -8.85 -1.29
N GLU A 241 -21.04 -7.80 -0.81
CA GLU A 241 -19.87 -7.22 -1.45
C GLU A 241 -18.70 -8.22 -1.50
N ILE A 242 -18.41 -8.90 -0.39
CA ILE A 242 -17.39 -9.97 -0.33
C ILE A 242 -17.74 -11.09 -1.30
N CYS A 243 -18.99 -11.56 -1.31
CA CYS A 243 -19.43 -12.60 -2.25
C CYS A 243 -19.28 -12.14 -3.70
N SER A 244 -19.64 -10.88 -4.01
CA SER A 244 -19.50 -10.33 -5.37
C SER A 244 -18.04 -10.27 -5.82
N ALA A 245 -17.12 -9.96 -4.90
CA ALA A 245 -15.70 -9.96 -5.18
C ALA A 245 -15.15 -11.38 -5.38
N LEU A 246 -15.59 -12.36 -4.58
CA LEU A 246 -15.17 -13.76 -4.73
C LEU A 246 -15.69 -14.40 -6.03
N LYS A 247 -16.89 -14.03 -6.49
CA LYS A 247 -17.43 -14.49 -7.78
C LYS A 247 -16.53 -14.13 -8.96
N THR A 248 -15.74 -13.05 -8.87
CA THR A 248 -14.86 -12.65 -9.97
C THR A 248 -13.66 -13.59 -10.18
N VAL A 249 -13.48 -14.58 -9.30
CA VAL A 249 -12.41 -15.59 -9.39
C VAL A 249 -12.95 -17.03 -9.43
N GLU A 250 -14.26 -17.23 -9.65
CA GLU A 250 -14.85 -18.58 -9.82
C GLU A 250 -14.37 -19.27 -11.10
N ASP A 251 -14.05 -18.51 -12.15
CA ASP A 251 -13.54 -19.01 -13.43
C ASP A 251 -12.01 -18.84 -13.57
N ASP A 252 -11.29 -18.70 -12.45
CA ASP A 252 -9.85 -18.48 -12.46
C ASP A 252 -9.09 -19.71 -12.97
N ALA A 253 -8.16 -19.49 -13.91
CA ALA A 253 -7.35 -20.53 -14.54
C ALA A 253 -6.44 -21.29 -13.56
N HIS A 254 -6.14 -20.73 -12.37
CA HIS A 254 -5.29 -21.36 -11.36
C HIS A 254 -6.15 -22.14 -10.34
N PRO A 255 -6.19 -23.50 -10.37
CA PRO A 255 -7.22 -24.32 -9.69
C PRO A 255 -7.41 -24.11 -8.17
N PRO A 256 -6.36 -23.76 -7.39
CA PRO A 256 -6.53 -23.40 -5.99
C PRO A 256 -7.40 -22.15 -5.73
N VAL A 257 -7.48 -21.20 -6.66
CA VAL A 257 -8.27 -19.97 -6.47
C VAL A 257 -9.78 -20.22 -6.55
N PRO A 258 -10.34 -20.86 -7.59
CA PRO A 258 -11.78 -21.06 -7.70
C PRO A 258 -12.32 -22.05 -6.65
N SER A 259 -11.51 -23.03 -6.24
CA SER A 259 -11.88 -23.95 -5.16
C SER A 259 -12.05 -23.23 -3.82
N LEU A 260 -11.10 -22.38 -3.44
CA LEU A 260 -11.20 -21.51 -2.26
C LEU A 260 -12.39 -20.55 -2.37
N ALA A 261 -12.59 -19.90 -3.52
CA ALA A 261 -13.69 -18.96 -3.72
C ALA A 261 -15.05 -19.65 -3.54
N THR A 262 -15.23 -20.82 -4.11
CA THR A 262 -16.45 -21.63 -3.99
C THR A 262 -16.72 -22.02 -2.54
N GLU A 263 -15.71 -22.53 -1.83
CA GLU A 263 -15.83 -22.90 -0.41
C GLU A 263 -16.27 -21.69 0.43
N LEU A 264 -15.63 -20.53 0.21
CA LEU A 264 -15.94 -19.31 0.95
C LEU A 264 -17.34 -18.78 0.64
N ILE A 265 -17.78 -18.81 -0.62
CA ILE A 265 -19.14 -18.40 -0.99
C ILE A 265 -20.18 -19.30 -0.33
N LEU A 266 -19.99 -20.62 -0.34
CA LEU A 266 -20.89 -21.57 0.31
C LEU A 266 -20.95 -21.34 1.82
N MET A 267 -19.79 -21.16 2.45
CA MET A 267 -19.69 -20.85 3.87
C MET A 267 -20.44 -19.55 4.21
N LEU A 268 -20.24 -18.49 3.43
CA LEU A 268 -20.93 -17.21 3.62
C LEU A 268 -22.46 -17.34 3.48
N ARG A 269 -22.93 -18.10 2.49
CA ARG A 269 -24.37 -18.38 2.29
C ARG A 269 -24.97 -19.18 3.46
N GLN A 270 -24.29 -20.22 3.91
CA GLN A 270 -24.74 -21.04 5.03
C GLN A 270 -24.84 -20.20 6.32
N ARG A 271 -23.82 -19.38 6.58
CA ARG A 271 -23.78 -18.48 7.73
C ARG A 271 -24.91 -17.43 7.71
N ARG A 272 -25.27 -16.90 6.53
CA ARG A 272 -26.43 -15.99 6.35
C ARG A 272 -27.75 -16.65 6.70
N ARG A 273 -27.95 -17.92 6.31
CA ARG A 273 -29.18 -18.66 6.65
C ARG A 273 -29.33 -18.87 8.16
N GLN A 274 -28.22 -19.13 8.86
CA GLN A 274 -28.22 -19.32 10.31
C GLN A 274 -28.58 -18.03 11.06
N THR A 275 -28.05 -16.87 10.64
CA THR A 275 -28.35 -15.57 11.28
C THR A 275 -29.75 -15.06 10.97
N ALA A 276 -30.29 -15.34 9.78
CA ALA A 276 -31.69 -15.06 9.48
C ALA A 276 -32.61 -15.89 10.38
N SER A 277 -32.36 -17.21 10.46
CA SER A 277 -33.13 -18.11 11.34
C SER A 277 -33.14 -17.63 12.80
N SER A 278 -31.98 -17.32 13.38
CA SER A 278 -31.91 -16.86 14.77
C SER A 278 -32.63 -15.54 15.03
N ARG A 279 -32.61 -14.59 14.08
CA ARG A 279 -33.41 -13.35 14.17
C ARG A 279 -34.91 -13.62 14.09
N HIS A 280 -35.34 -14.54 13.23
CA HIS A 280 -36.74 -14.97 13.16
C HIS A 280 -37.20 -15.62 14.47
N TRP A 281 -36.37 -16.46 15.10
CA TRP A 281 -36.66 -17.06 16.41
C TRP A 281 -36.74 -16.02 17.53
N LEU A 282 -35.81 -15.05 17.57
CA LEU A 282 -35.84 -13.97 18.56
C LEU A 282 -37.06 -13.05 18.38
N ALA A 283 -37.41 -12.72 17.14
CA ALA A 283 -38.63 -11.96 16.85
C ALA A 283 -39.89 -12.73 17.25
N ALA A 284 -39.94 -14.05 17.04
CA ALA A 284 -41.06 -14.88 17.48
C ALA A 284 -41.20 -14.93 19.01
N LEU A 285 -40.09 -14.92 19.76
CA LEU A 285 -40.09 -14.89 21.22
C LEU A 285 -40.47 -13.51 21.81
N CYS A 286 -40.14 -12.41 21.11
CA CYS A 286 -40.52 -11.06 21.51
C CYS A 286 -41.95 -10.67 21.14
N CYS A 287 -42.62 -11.45 20.28
CA CYS A 287 -44.00 -11.22 19.83
C CYS A 287 -45.04 -12.08 20.56
N TRP A 288 -44.71 -12.65 21.73
CA TRP A 288 -45.73 -13.35 22.52
C TRP A 288 -46.72 -12.34 23.12
N PRO A 289 -48.04 -12.48 22.89
CA PRO A 289 -49.03 -11.60 23.51
C PRO A 289 -49.04 -11.82 25.02
N CYS A 290 -49.04 -10.73 25.80
CA CYS A 290 -49.43 -10.77 27.21
C CYS A 290 -50.92 -11.12 27.34
#